data_AF-A0A077M277-F1
#
_entry.id   AF-A0A077M277-F1
#
_cell.length_a   1.000
_cell.length_b   1.000
_cell.length_c   1.000
_cell.angle_alpha   90.00
_cell.angle_beta   90.00
_cell.angle_gamma   90.00
#
_symmetry.space_group_name_H-M   'P 1'
#
loop_
_entity.id
_entity.type
_entity.pdbx_description
1 polymer ?
#
loop_
_entity_poly.entity_id
_entity_poly.type
_entity_poly.pdbx_seq_one_letter_code
_entity_poly.pdbx_strand_id
1 'polypeptide(L)'
;MHRHPLIPRTRPGAGSGSTVLTAESAAPGPGAGAGRTTHTVETAYTVEGVLAWLAETDGAALVDGARVELLAGLERVTSGVAAAQARVTVAFADSQLAAAATAGGGQGATASATEDARSALSRARRARVARSIGSQVALARRQSPVKGDRLVGLARALVGELPSTLAALTAGDTTEWRATLVARETTVLDPADRAVADARLGPLLPGLGDAGTERAARQVV
;
A
#
# COMPACT_ATOMS: atom_id res chain seq x y z
N MET A 1 41.94 25.86 25.19
CA MET A 1 40.94 26.75 24.57
C MET A 1 41.33 27.03 23.13
N HIS A 2 40.95 26.19 22.18
CA HIS A 2 41.19 26.45 20.75
C HIS A 2 39.87 26.32 19.99
N ARG A 3 39.40 27.44 19.46
CA ARG A 3 38.17 27.56 18.67
C ARG A 3 38.45 27.09 17.24
N HIS A 4 37.68 26.10 16.77
CA HIS A 4 37.63 25.73 15.35
C HIS A 4 36.70 26.71 14.60
N PRO A 5 37.04 27.15 13.37
CA PRO A 5 36.18 28.05 12.61
C PRO A 5 35.01 27.28 11.97
N LEU A 6 33.82 27.89 12.04
CA LEU A 6 32.59 27.47 11.36
C LEU A 6 32.76 27.65 9.85
N ILE A 7 32.64 26.57 9.08
CA ILE A 7 32.58 26.61 7.60
C ILE A 7 31.12 26.92 7.18
N PRO A 8 30.87 27.88 6.28
CA PRO A 8 29.52 28.19 5.83
C PRO A 8 29.03 27.13 4.83
N ARG A 9 27.82 26.62 5.05
CA ARG A 9 27.15 25.70 4.12
C ARG A 9 26.56 26.47 2.95
N THR A 10 27.10 26.28 1.76
CA THR A 10 26.44 26.68 0.50
C THR A 10 25.44 25.61 0.09
N ARG A 11 24.16 26.00 -0.09
CA ARG A 11 23.10 25.15 -0.66
C ARG A 11 23.38 24.85 -2.14
N PRO A 12 23.11 23.65 -2.67
CA PRO A 12 23.04 23.45 -4.12
C PRO A 12 21.74 24.07 -4.65
N GLY A 13 21.87 24.85 -5.74
CA GLY A 13 20.79 25.61 -6.36
C GLY A 13 19.73 24.72 -7.02
N ALA A 14 18.46 25.06 -6.75
CA ALA A 14 17.32 24.53 -7.47
C ALA A 14 17.21 25.17 -8.86
N GLY A 15 17.54 24.40 -9.89
CA GLY A 15 17.06 24.68 -11.25
C GLY A 15 15.59 24.31 -11.34
N SER A 16 14.71 25.27 -11.12
CA SER A 16 13.25 25.09 -11.19
C SER A 16 12.80 25.01 -12.65
N GLY A 17 12.71 23.80 -13.20
CA GLY A 17 12.08 23.52 -14.48
C GLY A 17 10.59 23.24 -14.28
N SER A 18 9.77 24.28 -14.18
CA SER A 18 8.30 24.16 -14.20
C SER A 18 7.85 23.69 -15.58
N THR A 19 7.35 22.46 -15.70
CA THR A 19 6.63 22.01 -16.90
C THR A 19 5.18 21.75 -16.51
N VAL A 20 4.32 22.74 -16.76
CA VAL A 20 2.87 22.61 -16.65
C VAL A 20 2.37 21.94 -17.92
N LEU A 21 1.93 20.68 -17.82
CA LEU A 21 1.14 20.04 -18.87
C LEU A 21 -0.34 20.41 -18.64
N THR A 22 -0.77 21.52 -19.25
CA THR A 22 -2.19 21.85 -19.40
C THR A 22 -2.79 20.96 -20.49
N ALA A 23 -3.63 20.01 -20.10
CA ALA A 23 -4.61 19.43 -21.00
C ALA A 23 -5.80 20.40 -21.10
N GLU A 24 -5.91 21.10 -22.21
CA GLU A 24 -7.07 21.93 -22.55
C GLU A 24 -8.10 21.05 -23.27
N SER A 25 -9.33 20.99 -22.76
CA SER A 25 -10.49 20.56 -23.54
C SER A 25 -11.72 21.34 -23.10
N ALA A 26 -12.31 22.00 -24.10
CA ALA A 26 -13.40 22.96 -24.10
C ALA A 26 -14.60 22.68 -23.17
N ALA A 27 -15.15 23.76 -22.61
CA ALA A 27 -16.40 23.83 -21.85
C ALA A 27 -17.65 23.58 -22.72
N PRO A 28 -18.86 23.39 -22.12
CA PRO A 28 -19.63 24.58 -21.73
C PRO A 28 -20.45 24.46 -20.41
N GLY A 29 -20.76 25.61 -19.80
CA GLY A 29 -21.94 25.79 -18.93
C GLY A 29 -21.68 26.32 -17.50
N PRO A 30 -22.30 27.45 -17.09
CA PRO A 30 -22.15 28.00 -15.75
C PRO A 30 -23.19 27.38 -14.80
N GLY A 31 -22.73 26.71 -13.74
CA GLY A 31 -23.62 26.16 -12.72
C GLY A 31 -22.87 25.73 -11.46
N ALA A 32 -22.99 26.56 -10.42
CA ALA A 32 -22.91 26.26 -8.99
C ALA A 32 -21.86 25.23 -8.47
N GLY A 33 -20.85 25.76 -7.79
CA GLY A 33 -20.51 25.36 -6.41
C GLY A 33 -20.05 23.93 -6.14
N ALA A 34 -18.73 23.72 -6.19
CA ALA A 34 -18.01 22.94 -5.18
C ALA A 34 -16.52 23.27 -5.35
N GLY A 35 -15.92 23.84 -4.31
CA GLY A 35 -14.50 24.13 -4.28
C GLY A 35 -13.71 22.86 -4.59
N ARG A 36 -13.01 22.84 -5.72
CA ARG A 36 -11.93 21.89 -5.93
C ARG A 36 -10.84 22.28 -4.94
N THR A 37 -10.81 21.64 -3.78
CA THR A 37 -9.65 21.66 -2.90
C THR A 37 -8.53 20.90 -3.61
N THR A 38 -7.82 21.60 -4.48
CA THR A 38 -6.46 21.22 -4.88
C THR A 38 -5.62 21.21 -3.62
N HIS A 39 -5.40 20.03 -3.05
CA HIS A 39 -4.36 19.84 -2.05
C HIS A 39 -3.01 19.87 -2.76
N THR A 40 -2.47 21.08 -2.94
CA THR A 40 -1.08 21.29 -3.31
C THR A 40 -0.24 21.00 -2.06
N VAL A 41 0.24 19.76 -1.91
CA VAL A 41 1.34 19.49 -0.96
C VAL A 41 2.64 19.78 -1.71
N GLU A 42 3.14 21.00 -1.53
CA GLU A 42 4.37 21.51 -2.14
C GLU A 42 5.61 20.94 -1.43
N THR A 43 5.84 19.64 -1.65
CA THR A 43 7.16 19.03 -1.85
C THR A 43 6.85 17.64 -2.40
N ALA A 44 6.81 17.50 -3.73
CA ALA A 44 6.65 16.18 -4.32
C ALA A 44 7.93 15.39 -4.02
N TYR A 45 7.90 14.56 -2.98
CA TYR A 45 8.93 13.55 -2.78
C TYR A 45 8.86 12.60 -3.98
N THR A 46 9.78 12.77 -4.92
CA THR A 46 9.95 11.80 -6.01
C THR A 46 10.59 10.54 -5.43
N VAL A 47 10.31 9.39 -6.03
CA VAL A 47 10.96 8.14 -5.62
C VAL A 47 12.48 8.29 -5.68
N GLU A 48 12.98 8.98 -6.71
CA GLU A 48 14.39 9.28 -6.91
C GLU A 48 14.95 10.16 -5.77
N GLY A 49 14.19 11.18 -5.33
CA GLY A 49 14.60 12.05 -4.23
C GLY A 49 14.66 11.31 -2.90
N VAL A 50 13.68 10.44 -2.62
CA VAL A 50 13.69 9.59 -1.43
C VAL A 50 14.85 8.60 -1.46
N LEU A 51 15.12 7.97 -2.60
CA LEU A 51 16.24 7.04 -2.76
C LEU A 51 17.59 7.73 -2.62
N ALA A 52 17.74 8.95 -3.15
CA ALA A 52 18.96 9.74 -2.96
C ALA A 52 19.17 10.10 -1.49
N TRP A 53 18.12 10.55 -0.79
CA TRP A 53 18.18 10.81 0.66
C TRP A 53 18.56 9.56 1.47
N LEU A 54 17.97 8.40 1.15
CA LEU A 54 18.31 7.13 1.80
C LEU A 54 19.77 6.73 1.53
N ALA A 55 20.28 6.94 0.32
CA ALA A 55 21.67 6.61 -0.03
C ALA A 55 22.70 7.43 0.76
N GLU A 56 22.36 8.66 1.14
CA GLU A 56 23.21 9.54 1.96
C GLU A 56 23.02 9.33 3.48
N THR A 57 22.04 8.53 3.90
CA THR A 57 21.72 8.31 5.32
C THR A 57 22.52 7.14 5.89
N ASP A 58 23.70 7.42 6.48
CA ASP A 58 24.60 6.40 7.06
C ASP A 58 24.72 6.43 8.60
N GLY A 59 24.24 7.50 9.24
CA GLY A 59 24.33 7.72 10.68
C GLY A 59 25.76 7.87 11.21
N ALA A 60 26.79 8.03 10.36
CA ALA A 60 28.20 7.96 10.74
C ALA A 60 28.58 8.98 11.83
N ALA A 61 28.03 10.19 11.73
CA ALA A 61 28.27 11.29 12.67
C ALA A 61 27.37 11.28 13.93
N LEU A 62 26.48 10.30 14.08
CA LEU A 62 25.54 10.22 15.20
C LEU A 62 26.14 9.47 16.40
N VAL A 63 25.68 9.81 17.60
CA VAL A 63 25.91 8.98 18.79
C VAL A 63 24.98 7.76 18.75
N ASP A 64 25.32 6.70 19.48
CA ASP A 64 24.62 5.42 19.40
C ASP A 64 23.11 5.52 19.67
N GLY A 65 22.70 6.32 20.66
CA GLY A 65 21.28 6.57 20.92
C GLY A 65 20.55 7.15 19.70
N ALA A 66 21.16 8.12 19.03
CA ALA A 66 20.60 8.73 17.82
C ALA A 66 20.64 7.76 16.61
N ARG A 67 21.60 6.83 16.54
CA ARG A 67 21.59 5.75 15.53
C ARG A 67 20.40 4.81 15.75
N VAL A 68 20.11 4.46 17.00
CA VAL A 68 18.95 3.63 17.35
C VAL A 68 17.65 4.34 16.99
N GLU A 69 17.52 5.64 17.27
CA GLU A 69 16.36 6.44 16.87
C GLU A 69 16.23 6.53 15.34
N LEU A 70 17.34 6.70 14.61
CA LEU A 70 17.36 6.68 13.14
C LEU A 70 16.89 5.33 12.59
N LEU A 71 17.39 4.22 13.12
CA LEU A 71 16.94 2.86 12.75
C LEU A 71 15.44 2.69 12.98
N ALA A 72 14.93 3.12 14.13
CA ALA A 72 13.50 3.08 14.43
C ALA A 72 12.68 3.97 13.47
N GLY A 73 13.20 5.13 13.08
CA GLY A 73 12.59 5.98 12.06
C GLY A 73 12.52 5.32 10.68
N LEU A 74 13.62 4.72 10.23
CA LEU A 74 13.69 4.03 8.94
C LEU A 74 12.77 2.80 8.89
N GLU A 75 12.64 2.06 9.99
CA GLU A 75 11.69 0.94 10.06
C GLU A 75 10.23 1.42 9.95
N ARG A 76 9.88 2.54 10.60
CA ARG A 76 8.54 3.15 10.43
C ARG A 76 8.26 3.53 8.99
N VAL A 77 9.26 4.03 8.26
CA VAL A 77 9.14 4.31 6.82
C VAL A 77 8.87 3.03 6.03
N THR A 78 9.57 1.94 6.33
CA THR A 78 9.32 0.63 5.70
C THR A 78 7.89 0.16 5.91
N SER A 79 7.37 0.26 7.14
CA SER A 79 5.97 -0.06 7.46
C SER A 79 4.97 0.81 6.69
N GLY A 80 5.20 2.13 6.64
CA GLY A 80 4.37 3.05 5.87
C GLY A 80 4.36 2.72 4.37
N VAL A 81 5.51 2.34 3.80
CA VAL A 81 5.63 1.87 2.41
C VAL A 81 4.82 0.59 2.19
N ALA A 82 4.89 -0.37 3.12
CA ALA A 82 4.10 -1.61 3.03
C ALA A 82 2.59 -1.33 3.06
N ALA A 83 2.13 -0.43 3.93
CA ALA A 83 0.72 0.00 3.95
C ALA A 83 0.28 0.68 2.64
N ALA A 84 1.13 1.55 2.07
CA ALA A 84 0.86 2.18 0.78
C ALA A 84 0.80 1.15 -0.34
N GLN A 85 1.71 0.17 -0.37
CA GLN A 85 1.70 -0.93 -1.32
C GLN A 85 0.42 -1.77 -1.23
N ALA A 86 -0.10 -2.02 -0.03
CA ALA A 86 -1.38 -2.70 0.15
C ALA A 86 -2.54 -1.94 -0.50
N ARG A 87 -2.68 -0.63 -0.22
CA ARG A 87 -3.73 0.22 -0.82
C ARG A 87 -3.63 0.28 -2.34
N VAL A 88 -2.43 0.50 -2.88
CA VAL A 88 -2.20 0.54 -4.34
C VAL A 88 -2.50 -0.81 -4.99
N THR A 89 -2.16 -1.92 -4.32
CA THR A 89 -2.46 -3.27 -4.80
C THR A 89 -3.96 -3.51 -4.93
N VAL A 90 -4.76 -3.08 -3.94
CA VAL A 90 -6.22 -3.20 -3.99
C VAL A 90 -6.80 -2.33 -5.11
N ALA A 91 -6.41 -1.05 -5.19
CA ALA A 91 -6.88 -0.16 -6.24
C ALA A 91 -6.54 -0.68 -7.66
N PHE A 92 -5.33 -1.23 -7.85
CA PHE A 92 -4.95 -1.87 -9.10
C PHE A 92 -5.80 -3.11 -9.40
N ALA A 93 -5.97 -4.00 -8.42
CA ALA A 93 -6.76 -5.22 -8.60
C ALA A 93 -8.22 -4.91 -8.96
N ASP A 94 -8.82 -3.91 -8.32
CA ASP A 94 -10.20 -3.50 -8.56
C ASP A 94 -10.37 -2.87 -9.95
N SER A 95 -9.42 -2.02 -10.36
CA SER A 95 -9.37 -1.47 -11.73
C SER A 95 -9.29 -2.58 -12.80
N GLN A 96 -8.43 -3.58 -12.60
CA GLN A 96 -8.27 -4.70 -13.52
C GLN A 96 -9.51 -5.59 -13.60
N LEU A 97 -10.20 -5.80 -12.48
CA LEU A 97 -11.46 -6.55 -12.45
C LEU A 97 -12.60 -5.77 -13.12
N ALA A 98 -12.69 -4.46 -12.89
CA ALA A 98 -13.68 -3.61 -13.56
C ALA A 98 -13.46 -3.60 -15.08
N ALA A 99 -12.23 -3.44 -15.55
CA ALA A 99 -11.88 -3.50 -16.97
C ALA A 99 -12.18 -4.88 -17.59
N ALA A 100 -11.98 -5.97 -16.84
CA ALA A 100 -12.30 -7.30 -17.32
C ALA A 100 -13.81 -7.55 -17.46
N ALA A 101 -14.63 -6.94 -16.61
CA ALA A 101 -16.08 -7.02 -16.66
C ALA A 101 -16.66 -6.26 -17.86
N THR A 102 -16.15 -5.06 -18.17
CA THR A 102 -16.58 -4.27 -19.34
C THR A 102 -16.18 -4.95 -20.65
N ALA A 103 -14.96 -5.47 -20.76
CA ALA A 103 -14.50 -6.25 -21.90
C ALA A 103 -15.21 -7.62 -22.03
N GLY A 104 -15.99 -8.03 -21.03
CA GLY A 104 -16.76 -9.29 -21.02
C GLY A 104 -18.13 -9.19 -21.65
N GLY A 105 -18.64 -7.97 -21.88
CA GLY A 105 -19.90 -7.72 -22.57
C GLY A 105 -19.84 -7.81 -24.10
N GLY A 106 -18.66 -8.02 -24.70
CA GLY A 106 -18.47 -8.10 -26.15
C GLY A 106 -18.72 -9.50 -26.74
N GLN A 107 -19.79 -9.60 -27.56
CA GLN A 107 -20.12 -10.52 -28.67
C GLN A 107 -19.69 -12.02 -28.69
N GLY A 108 -19.19 -12.61 -27.61
CA GLY A 108 -18.73 -14.02 -27.63
C GLY A 108 -19.69 -15.06 -27.04
N ALA A 109 -20.79 -14.66 -26.41
CA ALA A 109 -21.75 -15.61 -25.86
C ALA A 109 -22.58 -16.20 -27.01
N THR A 110 -22.27 -17.42 -27.42
CA THR A 110 -23.19 -18.23 -28.22
C THR A 110 -24.54 -18.22 -27.50
N ALA A 111 -25.57 -17.67 -28.15
CA ALA A 111 -26.92 -17.57 -27.59
C ALA A 111 -27.45 -18.94 -27.10
N SER A 112 -26.86 -20.04 -27.57
CA SER A 112 -27.18 -21.44 -27.24
C SER A 112 -26.50 -22.05 -25.99
N ALA A 113 -25.61 -21.33 -25.28
CA ALA A 113 -24.97 -21.91 -24.08
C ALA A 113 -25.98 -22.06 -22.92
N THR A 114 -25.78 -23.03 -22.03
CA THR A 114 -26.55 -23.16 -20.77
C THR A 114 -26.07 -22.15 -19.72
N GLU A 115 -26.90 -21.88 -18.72
CA GLU A 115 -26.55 -21.00 -17.59
C GLU A 115 -25.26 -21.46 -16.88
N ASP A 116 -25.13 -22.77 -16.65
CA ASP A 116 -23.94 -23.38 -16.03
C ASP A 116 -22.67 -23.16 -16.86
N ALA A 117 -22.74 -23.30 -18.18
CA ALA A 117 -21.62 -23.06 -19.07
C ALA A 117 -21.19 -21.58 -19.08
N ARG A 118 -22.15 -20.64 -19.07
CA ARG A 118 -21.86 -19.20 -18.92
C ARG A 118 -21.21 -18.89 -17.58
N SER A 119 -21.75 -19.47 -16.49
CA SER A 119 -21.23 -19.30 -15.15
C SER A 119 -19.80 -19.86 -14.99
N ALA A 120 -19.53 -21.03 -15.58
CA ALA A 120 -18.19 -21.63 -15.61
C ALA A 120 -17.18 -20.78 -16.39
N LEU A 121 -17.54 -20.31 -17.58
CA LEU A 121 -16.69 -19.43 -18.38
C LEU A 121 -16.38 -18.11 -17.65
N SER A 122 -17.39 -17.55 -17.01
CA SER A 122 -17.27 -16.34 -16.19
C SER A 122 -16.30 -16.54 -15.01
N ARG A 123 -16.39 -17.66 -14.29
CA ARG A 123 -15.42 -18.05 -13.24
C ARG A 123 -14.01 -18.23 -13.79
N ALA A 124 -13.85 -18.92 -14.91
CA ALA A 124 -12.55 -19.15 -15.54
C ALA A 124 -11.87 -17.84 -15.99
N ARG A 125 -12.66 -16.91 -16.54
CA ARG A 125 -12.18 -15.57 -16.89
C ARG A 125 -11.71 -14.80 -15.66
N ARG A 126 -12.52 -14.75 -14.60
CA ARG A 126 -12.12 -14.12 -13.33
C ARG A 126 -10.83 -14.72 -12.75
N ALA A 127 -10.71 -16.05 -12.77
CA ALA A 127 -9.49 -16.73 -12.30
C ALA A 127 -8.26 -16.38 -13.14
N ARG A 128 -8.40 -16.20 -14.46
CA ARG A 128 -7.31 -15.74 -15.34
C ARG A 128 -6.88 -14.31 -15.01
N VAL A 129 -7.85 -13.42 -14.81
CA VAL A 129 -7.59 -12.01 -14.43
C VAL A 129 -6.90 -11.95 -13.07
N ALA A 130 -7.39 -12.70 -12.07
CA ALA A 130 -6.79 -12.77 -10.74
C ALA A 130 -5.31 -13.21 -10.80
N ARG A 131 -5.00 -14.28 -11.55
CA ARG A 131 -3.59 -14.73 -11.74
C ARG A 131 -2.72 -13.68 -12.42
N SER A 132 -3.28 -12.96 -13.40
CA SER A 132 -2.56 -11.87 -14.07
C SER A 132 -2.26 -10.72 -13.10
N ILE A 133 -3.21 -10.35 -12.24
CA ILE A 133 -3.02 -9.34 -11.19
C ILE A 133 -1.90 -9.78 -10.24
N GLY A 134 -1.97 -11.00 -9.70
CA GLY A 134 -0.94 -11.54 -8.81
C GLY A 134 0.46 -11.51 -9.43
N SER A 135 0.57 -11.89 -10.71
CA SER A 135 1.84 -11.87 -11.45
C SER A 135 2.41 -10.46 -11.61
N GLN A 136 1.56 -9.48 -11.95
CA GLN A 136 1.98 -8.08 -12.11
C GLN A 136 2.41 -7.46 -10.77
N VAL A 137 1.68 -7.74 -9.69
CA VAL A 137 2.03 -7.28 -8.34
C VAL A 137 3.35 -7.89 -7.88
N ALA A 138 3.55 -9.19 -8.10
CA ALA A 138 4.81 -9.86 -7.77
C ALA A 138 5.99 -9.24 -8.53
N LEU A 139 5.84 -9.03 -9.84
CA LEU A 139 6.87 -8.40 -10.68
C LEU A 139 7.23 -6.99 -10.17
N ALA A 140 6.23 -6.15 -9.91
CA ALA A 140 6.43 -4.79 -9.41
C ALA A 140 7.15 -4.76 -8.04
N ARG A 141 6.85 -5.74 -7.17
CA ARG A 141 7.50 -5.89 -5.85
C ARG A 141 8.82 -6.68 -5.89
N ARG A 142 9.32 -7.04 -7.09
CA ARG A 142 10.51 -7.89 -7.29
C ARG A 142 10.43 -9.21 -6.52
N GLN A 143 9.26 -9.84 -6.51
CA GLN A 143 8.99 -11.12 -5.87
C GLN A 143 8.67 -12.20 -6.92
N SER A 144 8.77 -13.48 -6.52
CA SER A 144 8.36 -14.57 -7.39
C SER A 144 6.84 -14.55 -7.64
N PRO A 145 6.36 -14.99 -8.83
CA PRO A 145 4.92 -15.01 -9.14
C PRO A 145 4.08 -15.76 -8.09
N VAL A 146 4.63 -16.83 -7.50
CA VAL A 146 3.98 -17.62 -6.43
C VAL A 146 3.64 -16.78 -5.19
N LYS A 147 4.40 -15.72 -4.91
CA LYS A 147 4.11 -14.79 -3.81
C LYS A 147 3.03 -13.78 -4.18
N GLY A 148 2.76 -13.54 -5.46
CA GLY A 148 1.81 -12.53 -5.95
C GLY A 148 0.43 -12.66 -5.34
N ASP A 149 -0.15 -13.86 -5.38
CA ASP A 149 -1.48 -14.12 -4.82
C ASP A 149 -1.54 -13.87 -3.31
N ARG A 150 -0.46 -14.18 -2.58
CA ARG A 150 -0.35 -13.90 -1.14
C ARG A 150 -0.30 -12.40 -0.86
N LEU A 151 0.43 -11.63 -1.67
CA LEU A 151 0.52 -10.18 -1.54
C LEU A 151 -0.84 -9.51 -1.83
N VAL A 152 -1.54 -9.97 -2.87
CA VAL A 152 -2.90 -9.49 -3.18
C VAL A 152 -3.88 -9.87 -2.07
N GLY A 153 -3.82 -11.11 -1.56
CA GLY A 153 -4.65 -11.57 -0.45
C GLY A 153 -4.43 -10.77 0.83
N LEU A 154 -3.17 -10.54 1.21
CA LEU A 154 -2.81 -9.69 2.35
C LEU A 154 -3.33 -8.25 2.16
N ALA A 155 -3.12 -7.67 0.98
CA ALA A 155 -3.58 -6.32 0.69
C ALA A 155 -5.10 -6.18 0.81
N ARG A 156 -5.86 -7.16 0.30
CA ARG A 156 -7.33 -7.19 0.44
C ARG A 156 -7.79 -7.31 1.88
N ALA A 157 -7.16 -8.20 2.65
CA ALA A 157 -7.46 -8.33 4.08
C ALA A 157 -7.22 -7.01 4.82
N LEU A 158 -6.05 -6.39 4.62
CA LEU A 158 -5.70 -5.13 5.29
C LEU A 158 -6.64 -3.97 4.94
N VAL A 159 -6.99 -3.81 3.66
CA VAL A 159 -7.80 -2.67 3.21
C VAL A 159 -9.30 -2.89 3.46
N GLY A 160 -9.78 -4.12 3.28
CA GLY A 160 -11.21 -4.43 3.34
C GLY A 160 -11.71 -4.88 4.70
N GLU A 161 -10.86 -5.52 5.50
CA GLU A 161 -11.30 -6.26 6.70
C GLU A 161 -10.53 -5.88 7.97
N LEU A 162 -9.30 -5.36 7.85
CA LEU A 162 -8.41 -5.08 8.99
C LEU A 162 -7.95 -3.60 9.05
N PRO A 163 -8.87 -2.61 9.08
CA PRO A 163 -8.53 -1.19 9.04
C PRO A 163 -7.68 -0.69 10.23
N SER A 164 -7.87 -1.23 11.44
CA SER A 164 -7.06 -0.88 12.62
C SER A 164 -5.63 -1.43 12.50
N THR A 165 -5.45 -2.64 11.99
CA THR A 165 -4.12 -3.17 11.66
C THR A 165 -3.44 -2.36 10.56
N LEU A 166 -4.18 -1.99 9.50
CA LEU A 166 -3.66 -1.13 8.43
C LEU A 166 -3.27 0.27 8.95
N ALA A 167 -4.03 0.82 9.91
CA ALA A 167 -3.72 2.09 10.54
C ALA A 167 -2.40 2.03 11.32
N ALA A 168 -2.22 0.99 12.16
CA ALA A 168 -0.96 0.76 12.88
C ALA A 168 0.24 0.59 11.91
N LEU A 169 0.05 -0.14 10.80
CA LEU A 169 1.09 -0.30 9.78
C LEU A 169 1.40 1.04 9.09
N THR A 170 0.37 1.85 8.82
CA THR A 170 0.52 3.18 8.18
C THR A 170 1.27 4.16 9.08
N ALA A 171 1.02 4.12 10.39
CA ALA A 171 1.72 4.95 11.38
C ALA A 171 3.17 4.49 11.63
N GLY A 172 3.52 3.26 11.20
CA GLY A 172 4.80 2.63 11.48
C GLY A 172 4.87 1.95 12.85
N ASP A 173 3.75 1.85 13.56
CA ASP A 173 3.70 1.27 14.91
C ASP A 173 3.74 -0.27 14.89
N THR A 174 3.56 -0.89 13.72
CA THR A 174 3.76 -2.33 13.52
C THR A 174 4.50 -2.61 12.22
N THR A 175 5.01 -3.82 12.05
CA THR A 175 5.75 -4.25 10.85
C THR A 175 4.82 -4.95 9.86
N GLU A 176 5.22 -5.01 8.58
CA GLU A 176 4.48 -5.78 7.55
C GLU A 176 4.32 -7.26 7.97
N TRP A 177 5.33 -7.82 8.63
CA TRP A 177 5.29 -9.19 9.11
C TRP A 177 4.23 -9.40 10.19
N ARG A 178 4.12 -8.50 11.17
CA ARG A 178 3.08 -8.59 12.21
C ARG A 178 1.69 -8.38 11.64
N ALA A 179 1.52 -7.46 10.70
CA ALA A 179 0.26 -7.31 9.97
C ALA A 179 -0.10 -8.60 9.19
N THR A 180 0.90 -9.30 8.64
CA THR A 180 0.71 -10.60 7.98
C THR A 180 0.27 -11.68 8.97
N LEU A 181 0.83 -11.70 10.18
CA LEU A 181 0.41 -12.63 11.24
C LEU A 181 -1.05 -12.39 11.62
N VAL A 182 -1.45 -11.14 11.88
CA VAL A 182 -2.86 -10.81 12.17
C VAL A 182 -3.77 -11.28 11.04
N ALA A 183 -3.43 -10.95 9.80
CA ALA A 183 -4.23 -11.34 8.64
C ALA A 183 -4.36 -12.86 8.53
N ARG A 184 -3.25 -13.61 8.72
CA ARG A 184 -3.23 -15.08 8.64
C ARG A 184 -4.06 -15.73 9.73
N GLU A 185 -3.84 -15.37 11.00
CA GLU A 185 -4.51 -16.05 12.12
C GLU A 185 -6.02 -15.76 12.12
N THR A 186 -6.45 -14.59 11.64
CA THR A 186 -7.88 -14.21 11.58
C THR A 186 -8.61 -14.70 10.33
N THR A 187 -7.96 -15.46 9.43
CA THR A 187 -8.59 -15.91 8.17
C THR A 187 -9.78 -16.85 8.34
N VAL A 188 -9.92 -17.50 9.49
CA VAL A 188 -11.02 -18.44 9.76
C VAL A 188 -12.31 -17.73 10.19
N LEU A 189 -12.24 -16.44 10.52
CA LEU A 189 -13.38 -15.63 10.90
C LEU A 189 -14.12 -15.13 9.67
N ASP A 190 -15.43 -14.93 9.79
CA ASP A 190 -16.19 -14.19 8.79
C ASP A 190 -15.83 -12.68 8.81
N PRO A 191 -16.20 -11.90 7.79
CA PRO A 191 -15.79 -10.50 7.71
C PRO A 191 -16.24 -9.63 8.89
N ALA A 192 -17.40 -9.91 9.50
CA ALA A 192 -17.92 -9.10 10.60
C ALA A 192 -17.16 -9.40 11.90
N ASP A 193 -16.96 -10.67 12.22
CA ASP A 193 -16.18 -11.09 13.38
C ASP A 193 -14.71 -10.70 13.25
N ARG A 194 -14.18 -10.76 12.03
CA ARG A 194 -12.81 -10.33 11.71
C ARG A 194 -12.60 -8.84 11.94
N ALA A 195 -13.58 -8.00 11.62
CA ALA A 195 -13.52 -6.57 11.91
C ALA A 195 -13.53 -6.29 13.43
N VAL A 196 -14.27 -7.08 14.21
CA VAL A 196 -14.25 -6.99 15.68
C VAL A 196 -12.89 -7.43 16.24
N ALA A 197 -12.32 -8.52 15.72
CA ALA A 197 -10.98 -8.98 16.08
C ALA A 197 -9.92 -7.92 15.76
N ASP A 198 -9.98 -7.31 14.58
CA ASP A 198 -9.07 -6.24 14.17
C ASP A 198 -9.12 -5.02 15.09
N ALA A 199 -10.32 -4.55 15.44
CA ALA A 199 -10.49 -3.42 16.35
C ALA A 199 -9.88 -3.68 17.74
N ARG A 200 -9.85 -4.95 18.18
CA ARG A 200 -9.20 -5.37 19.43
C ARG A 200 -7.69 -5.49 19.30
N LEU A 201 -7.21 -6.00 18.17
CA LEU A 201 -5.78 -6.26 17.96
C LEU A 201 -4.99 -5.01 17.61
N GLY A 202 -5.50 -4.14 16.73
CA GLY A 202 -4.79 -2.98 16.19
C GLY A 202 -4.11 -2.11 17.25
N PRO A 203 -4.83 -1.67 18.31
CA PRO A 203 -4.24 -0.87 19.39
C PRO A 203 -3.14 -1.57 20.21
N LEU A 204 -3.09 -2.91 20.18
CA LEU A 204 -2.10 -3.69 20.93
C LEU A 204 -0.79 -3.86 20.15
N LEU A 205 -0.85 -3.82 18.82
CA LEU A 205 0.31 -4.06 17.94
C LEU A 205 1.57 -3.25 18.25
N PRO A 206 1.51 -1.96 18.67
CA PRO A 206 2.70 -1.19 19.00
C PRO A 206 3.54 -1.79 20.14
N GLY A 207 2.89 -2.51 21.07
CA GLY A 207 3.54 -3.13 22.22
C GLY A 207 3.94 -4.60 22.01
N LEU A 208 3.65 -5.18 20.84
CA LEU A 208 3.82 -6.62 20.61
C LEU A 208 5.02 -6.92 19.68
N GLY A 209 5.83 -7.89 20.11
CA GLY A 209 6.72 -8.63 19.22
C GLY A 209 5.96 -9.74 18.49
N ASP A 210 6.62 -10.41 17.55
CA ASP A 210 5.98 -11.35 16.60
C ASP A 210 5.21 -12.48 17.30
N ALA A 211 5.83 -13.14 18.28
CA ALA A 211 5.17 -14.20 19.06
C ALA A 211 4.01 -13.66 19.92
N GLY A 212 4.10 -12.40 20.37
CA GLY A 212 3.02 -11.72 21.07
C GLY A 212 1.84 -11.44 20.15
N THR A 213 2.10 -10.95 18.94
CA THR A 213 1.08 -10.73 17.90
C THR A 213 0.37 -12.03 17.53
N GLU A 214 1.11 -13.12 17.29
CA GLU A 214 0.51 -14.41 16.94
C GLU A 214 -0.39 -14.95 18.09
N ARG A 215 0.09 -14.87 19.34
CA ARG A 215 -0.71 -15.28 20.50
C ARG A 215 -1.96 -14.43 20.67
N ALA A 216 -1.84 -13.10 20.59
CA ALA A 216 -2.97 -12.20 20.73
C ALA A 216 -4.01 -12.45 19.64
N ALA A 217 -3.57 -12.64 18.39
CA ALA A 217 -4.46 -12.93 17.26
C ALA A 217 -5.23 -14.25 17.47
N ARG A 218 -4.59 -15.30 18.00
CA ARG A 218 -5.25 -16.57 18.32
C ARG A 218 -6.26 -16.50 19.46
N GLN A 219 -6.19 -15.50 20.32
CA GLN A 219 -7.11 -15.33 21.44
C GLN A 219 -8.43 -14.65 21.05
N VAL A 220 -8.47 -14.03 19.86
CA VAL A 220 -9.65 -13.31 19.35
C VAL A 220 -10.32 -14.01 18.18
N VAL A 221 -9.85 -15.22 17.87
CA VAL A 221 -10.38 -16.15 16.86
C VAL A 221 -11.17 -17.24 17.56
#